data_AF-A0A369LW77-F1
#
_entry.id   AF-A0A369LW77-F1
#
_cell.length_a   1.000
_cell.length_b   1.000
_cell.length_c   1.000
_cell.angle_alpha   90.00
_cell.angle_beta   90.00
_cell.angle_gamma   90.00
#
_symmetry.space_group_name_H-M   'P 1'
#
loop_
_entity.id
_entity.type
_entity.pdbx_description
1 polymer ?
#
loop_
_entity_poly.entity_id
_entity_poly.type
_entity_poly.pdbx_seq_one_letter_code
_entity_poly.pdbx_strand_id
1 'polypeptide(L)'
;MTHDEFMALDPAGAAEKLNELLAAGKTQDEAMAEYDLGKPDLLKLNVFFVRDKFVGRAWGGYTSTKATGNEGAGELGLGGSFKDIKPVS
;
A
#
# COMPACT_ATOMS: atom_id res chain seq x y z
N MET A 1 9.62 13.47 -14.66
CA MET A 1 9.36 13.45 -13.22
C MET A 1 10.50 12.72 -12.53
N THR A 2 10.86 13.10 -11.32
CA THR A 2 11.86 12.40 -10.51
C THR A 2 11.22 11.20 -9.80
N HIS A 3 12.05 10.32 -9.21
CA HIS A 3 11.59 9.19 -8.40
C HIS A 3 10.64 9.65 -7.28
N ASP A 4 11.02 10.70 -6.54
CA ASP A 4 10.22 11.22 -5.42
C ASP A 4 8.87 11.79 -5.87
N GLU A 5 8.85 12.49 -7.02
CA GLU A 5 7.60 12.98 -7.63
C GLU A 5 6.69 11.82 -8.05
N PHE A 6 7.27 10.73 -8.57
CA PHE A 6 6.51 9.53 -8.93
C PHE A 6 5.95 8.84 -7.68
N MET A 7 6.74 8.74 -6.62
CA MET A 7 6.36 8.12 -5.36
C MET A 7 5.29 8.89 -4.57
N ALA A 8 5.07 10.16 -4.91
CA ALA A 8 3.98 10.97 -4.36
C ALA A 8 2.65 10.76 -5.09
N LEU A 9 2.64 10.04 -6.23
CA LEU A 9 1.42 9.74 -6.96
C LEU A 9 0.52 8.78 -6.18
N ASP A 10 -0.78 8.91 -6.42
CA ASP A 10 -1.71 7.90 -5.99
C ASP A 10 -1.50 6.60 -6.78
N PRO A 11 -1.91 5.43 -6.26
CA PRO A 11 -1.70 4.15 -6.93
C PRO A 11 -2.26 4.13 -8.36
N ALA A 12 -3.39 4.81 -8.61
CA ALA A 12 -4.01 4.85 -9.94
C ALA A 12 -3.20 5.71 -10.91
N GLY A 13 -2.77 6.91 -10.52
CA GLY A 13 -1.93 7.77 -11.35
C GLY A 13 -0.56 7.17 -11.64
N ALA A 14 0.06 6.50 -10.67
CA ALA A 14 1.31 5.76 -10.88
C ALA A 14 1.14 4.62 -11.91
N ALA A 15 0.06 3.86 -11.81
CA ALA A 15 -0.23 2.78 -12.76
C ALA A 15 -0.53 3.31 -14.17
N GLU A 16 -1.25 4.42 -14.29
CA GLU A 16 -1.53 5.07 -15.59
C GLU A 16 -0.22 5.46 -16.29
N LYS A 17 0.71 6.11 -15.58
CA LYS A 17 2.01 6.50 -16.14
C LYS A 17 2.85 5.33 -16.61
N LEU A 18 2.89 4.24 -15.84
CA LEU A 18 3.60 3.04 -16.26
C LEU A 18 2.93 2.36 -17.46
N ASN A 19 1.60 2.38 -17.54
CA ASN A 19 0.86 1.85 -18.69
C ASN A 19 1.04 2.69 -19.96
N GLU A 20 1.20 4.01 -19.86
CA GLU A 20 1.57 4.87 -21.01
C GLU A 20 2.90 4.41 -21.64
N LEU A 21 3.88 4.03 -20.80
CA LEU A 21 5.17 3.52 -21.26
C LEU A 21 5.05 2.14 -21.92
N LEU A 22 4.22 1.24 -21.36
CA LEU A 22 3.93 -0.05 -22.00
C LEU A 22 3.24 0.14 -23.35
N ALA A 23 2.31 1.10 -23.46
CA ALA A 23 1.63 1.43 -24.71
C ALA A 23 2.59 2.01 -25.76
N ALA A 24 3.66 2.69 -25.32
CA ALA A 24 4.75 3.13 -26.19
C ALA A 24 5.69 1.99 -26.64
N GLY A 25 5.41 0.75 -26.24
CA GLY A 25 6.16 -0.44 -26.63
C GLY A 25 7.31 -0.81 -25.69
N LYS A 26 7.44 -0.14 -24.53
CA LYS A 26 8.43 -0.51 -23.52
C LYS A 26 8.01 -1.79 -22.79
N THR A 27 9.00 -2.55 -22.35
CA THR A 27 8.81 -3.69 -21.46
C THR A 27 8.55 -3.22 -20.02
N GLN A 28 8.11 -4.14 -19.15
CA GLN A 28 7.89 -3.85 -17.74
C GLN A 28 9.14 -3.26 -17.06
N ASP A 29 10.31 -3.85 -17.30
CA ASP A 29 11.57 -3.41 -16.67
C ASP A 29 12.01 -2.03 -17.19
N GLU A 30 11.84 -1.76 -18.48
CA GLU A 30 12.13 -0.44 -19.06
C GLU A 30 11.17 0.64 -18.54
N ALA A 31 9.89 0.31 -18.36
CA ALA A 31 8.91 1.23 -17.80
C ALA A 31 9.23 1.59 -16.34
N MET A 32 9.68 0.62 -15.54
CA MET A 32 10.13 0.87 -14.16
C MET A 32 11.45 1.65 -14.12
N ALA A 33 12.40 1.32 -15.00
CA ALA A 33 13.70 1.99 -15.07
C ALA A 33 13.60 3.47 -15.45
N GLU A 34 12.60 3.88 -16.24
CA GLU A 34 12.35 5.28 -16.61
C GLU A 34 12.19 6.20 -15.40
N TYR A 35 11.67 5.66 -14.29
CA TYR A 35 11.41 6.39 -13.05
C TYR A 35 12.31 5.92 -11.89
N ASP A 36 13.36 5.16 -12.21
CA ASP A 36 14.26 4.54 -11.22
C ASP A 36 13.50 3.73 -10.15
N LEU A 37 12.50 2.96 -10.58
CA LEU A 37 11.63 2.20 -9.68
C LEU A 37 12.12 0.76 -9.49
N GLY A 38 12.20 0.34 -8.23
CA GLY A 38 12.36 -1.06 -7.87
C GLY A 38 11.03 -1.76 -7.57
N LYS A 39 11.06 -3.09 -7.47
CA LYS A 39 9.94 -3.88 -6.93
C LYS A 39 9.45 -3.40 -5.54
N PRO A 40 10.34 -3.01 -4.60
CA PRO A 40 9.90 -2.48 -3.30
C PRO A 40 9.07 -1.20 -3.43
N ASP A 41 9.31 -0.41 -4.47
CA ASP A 41 8.68 0.89 -4.67
C ASP A 41 7.27 0.74 -5.23
N LEU A 42 7.09 -0.18 -6.19
CA LEU A 42 5.76 -0.58 -6.64
C LEU A 42 4.91 -1.12 -5.48
N LEU A 43 5.50 -1.88 -4.56
CA LEU A 43 4.79 -2.39 -3.38
C LEU A 43 4.38 -1.25 -2.44
N LYS A 44 5.26 -0.27 -2.19
CA LYS A 44 4.93 0.92 -1.38
C LYS A 44 3.80 1.75 -2.00
N LEU A 45 3.80 1.88 -3.34
CA LEU A 45 2.76 2.56 -4.10
C LEU A 45 1.48 1.72 -4.25
N ASN A 46 1.47 0.47 -3.79
CA ASN A 46 0.41 -0.49 -4.03
C ASN A 46 0.05 -0.65 -5.52
N VAL A 47 1.06 -0.65 -6.38
CA VAL A 47 0.96 -0.88 -7.83
C VAL A 47 1.41 -2.30 -8.14
N PHE A 48 0.61 -3.01 -8.93
CA PHE A 48 0.87 -4.40 -9.29
C PHE A 48 0.84 -4.60 -10.80
N PHE A 49 1.69 -5.48 -11.32
CA PHE A 49 1.64 -5.87 -12.73
C PHE A 49 0.80 -7.13 -12.90
N VAL A 50 -0.33 -7.04 -13.59
CA VAL A 50 -1.33 -8.12 -13.73
C VAL A 50 -1.79 -8.19 -15.18
N ARG A 51 -1.59 -9.34 -15.84
CA ARG A 51 -2.02 -9.58 -17.23
C ARG A 51 -1.54 -8.45 -18.17
N ASP A 52 -0.23 -8.22 -18.15
CA ASP A 52 0.46 -7.29 -19.05
C ASP A 52 0.14 -5.80 -18.86
N LYS A 53 -0.38 -5.42 -17.68
CA LYS A 53 -0.63 -4.02 -17.33
C LYS A 53 -0.38 -3.75 -15.86
N PHE A 54 -0.03 -2.52 -15.54
CA PHE A 54 0.03 -2.01 -14.17
C PHE A 54 -1.37 -1.67 -13.67
N VAL A 55 -1.65 -2.03 -12.42
CA VAL A 55 -2.91 -1.78 -11.72
C VAL A 55 -2.59 -1.23 -10.35
N GLY A 56 -2.99 0.02 -10.12
CA GLY A 56 -3.00 0.62 -8.80
C GLY A 56 -4.13 0.04 -7.98
N ARG A 57 -3.84 -0.49 -6.78
CA ARG A 57 -4.86 -0.94 -5.85
C ARG A 57 -4.72 -0.21 -4.54
N ALA A 58 -5.67 0.67 -4.23
CA ALA A 58 -5.84 1.17 -2.88
C ALA A 58 -6.32 0.01 -1.99
N TRP A 59 -5.41 -0.79 -1.43
CA TRP A 59 -5.75 -1.60 -0.27
C TRP A 59 -6.06 -0.60 0.83
N GLY A 60 -7.31 -0.56 1.29
CA GLY A 60 -7.72 0.27 2.43
C GLY A 60 -6.71 0.09 3.56
N GLY A 61 -6.13 1.21 4.00
CA GLY A 61 -4.81 1.24 4.61
C GLY A 61 -4.61 0.30 5.79
N TYR A 62 -3.60 -0.57 5.68
CA TYR A 62 -2.83 -1.05 6.83
C TYR A 62 -1.63 -0.15 7.15
N THR A 63 -1.52 1.00 6.50
CA THR A 63 -0.68 2.12 6.97
C THR A 63 -1.55 3.14 7.68
N SER A 64 -2.39 2.68 8.62
CA SER A 64 -2.96 3.60 9.61
C SER A 64 -1.84 4.01 10.55
N THR A 65 -1.48 5.30 10.57
CA THR A 65 -0.69 5.89 11.66
C THR A 65 -1.50 6.07 12.94
N LYS A 66 -2.76 5.60 12.99
CA LYS A 66 -3.39 5.36 14.29
C LYS A 66 -2.81 4.07 14.86
N ALA A 67 -2.19 4.21 16.04
CA ALA A 67 -1.92 3.09 16.93
C ALA A 67 -3.14 2.15 16.91
N THR A 68 -2.91 0.88 16.57
CA THR A 68 -3.98 -0.09 16.29
C THR A 68 -4.81 -0.46 17.55
N GLY A 69 -4.65 0.27 18.66
CA GLY A 69 -5.26 0.02 19.96
C GLY A 69 -4.71 -1.23 20.66
N ASN A 70 -3.80 -1.97 20.03
CA ASN A 70 -3.24 -3.22 20.55
C ASN A 70 -2.04 -3.02 21.48
N GLU A 71 -1.60 -1.79 21.72
CA GLU A 71 -0.43 -1.52 22.56
C GLU A 71 -0.68 -1.80 24.05
N GLY A 72 -1.96 -2.00 24.44
CA GLY A 72 -2.37 -2.45 25.77
C GLY A 72 -2.79 -3.91 25.86
N ALA A 73 -2.73 -4.67 24.76
CA ALA A 73 -2.97 -6.10 24.81
C ALA A 73 -1.75 -6.79 25.40
N GLY A 74 -1.71 -6.90 26.72
CA GLY A 74 -0.98 -8.01 27.36
C GLY A 74 -1.38 -9.33 26.70
N GLU A 75 -0.53 -10.35 26.85
CA GLU A 75 -0.43 -11.65 26.14
C GLU A 75 -1.72 -12.38 25.71
N LEU A 76 -2.91 -11.96 26.15
CA LEU A 76 -4.20 -12.57 25.88
C LEU A 76 -5.22 -11.66 25.15
N GLY A 77 -4.89 -10.43 24.75
CA GLY A 77 -5.73 -9.67 23.80
C GLY A 77 -7.14 -9.27 24.26
N LEU A 78 -7.42 -9.28 25.57
CA LEU A 78 -8.72 -8.92 26.12
C LEU A 78 -8.73 -7.46 26.58
N GLY A 79 -8.99 -6.55 25.63
CA GLY A 79 -9.29 -5.16 25.90
C GLY A 79 -10.67 -4.99 26.52
N GLY A 80 -10.78 -5.24 27.83
CA GLY A 80 -11.99 -4.98 28.62
C GLY A 80 -11.61 -4.70 30.07
N SER A 81 -11.99 -3.52 30.57
CA SER A 81 -11.84 -3.19 31.99
C SER A 81 -12.84 -4.05 32.78
N PHE A 82 -12.35 -4.96 33.62
CA PHE A 82 -13.15 -5.87 34.47
C PHE A 82 -14.08 -5.16 35.48
N LYS A 83 -14.13 -3.82 35.49
CA LYS A 83 -14.87 -3.01 36.46
C LYS A 83 -16.39 -2.93 36.19
N ASP A 84 -16.84 -3.29 35.00
CA ASP A 84 -18.27 -3.22 34.62
C ASP A 84 -18.99 -4.58 34.61
N ILE A 85 -18.30 -5.67 34.93
CA ILE A 85 -18.93 -6.99 35.06
C ILE A 85 -19.63 -7.05 36.42
N LYS A 86 -20.92 -6.71 36.45
CA LYS A 86 -21.75 -7.02 37.63
C LYS A 86 -21.87 -8.54 37.77
N PRO A 87 -21.61 -9.12 38.96
CA PRO A 87 -21.92 -10.51 39.20
C PRO A 87 -23.42 -10.73 39.04
N VAL A 88 -23.77 -11.77 38.29
CA VAL A 88 -25.14 -12.27 38.22
C VAL A 88 -25.36 -13.10 39.49
N SER A 89 -26.11 -12.54 40.44
CA SER A 89 -26.68 -13.24 41.59
C SER A 89 -28.16 -12.92 41.68
#